data_AF-A0AAW0ZJ20-F1
#
_entry.id   AF-A0AAW0ZJ20-F1
#
_cell.length_a   1.000
_cell.length_b   1.000
_cell.length_c   1.000
_cell.angle_alpha   90.00
_cell.angle_beta   90.00
_cell.angle_gamma   90.00
#
_symmetry.space_group_name_H-M   'P 1'
#
loop_
_entity.id
_entity.type
_entity.pdbx_description
1 polymer ?
#
loop_
_entity_poly.entity_id
_entity_poly.type
_entity_poly.pdbx_seq_one_letter_code
_entity_poly.pdbx_strand_id
1 'polypeptide(L)' 'MDIVEQLRRIAQINLNHSAGAYELTQQSLIELKIELIVVCEPYNCLPHSYWSSDPAGTVAVYRNGNTASPPLNTFATG' A
#
# COMPACT_ATOMS: atom_id res chain seq x y z
N MET A 1 -19.69 25.35 -1.86
CA MET A 1 -18.46 24.55 -2.02
C MET A 1 -18.40 23.65 -0.81
N ASP A 2 -19.10 22.52 -0.88
CA ASP A 2 -19.09 21.53 0.19
C ASP A 2 -17.68 20.95 0.26
N ILE A 3 -17.00 21.19 1.37
CA ILE A 3 -15.82 20.41 1.73
C ILE A 3 -16.37 19.07 2.20
N VAL A 4 -16.69 18.20 1.23
CA VAL A 4 -16.91 16.79 1.52
C VAL A 4 -15.61 16.27 2.10
N GLU A 5 -15.63 15.98 3.39
CA GLU A 5 -14.53 15.33 4.07
C GLU A 5 -14.32 13.97 3.40
N GLN A 6 -13.27 13.86 2.58
CA GLN A 6 -12.99 12.63 1.85
C GLN A 6 -12.38 11.63 2.82
N LEU A 7 -13.23 10.78 3.41
CA LEU A 7 -12.81 9.74 4.33
C LEU A 7 -11.85 8.77 3.63
N ARG A 8 -10.58 8.82 4.01
CA ARG A 8 -9.54 7.92 3.48
C ARG A 8 -9.45 6.66 4.30
N ARG A 9 -9.53 5.50 3.64
CA ARG A 9 -9.26 4.21 4.29
C ARG A 9 -7.79 3.85 4.17
N ILE A 10 -7.12 3.80 5.31
CA ILE A 10 -5.69 3.50 5.43
C ILE A 10 -5.55 2.24 6.29
N ALA A 11 -4.61 1.37 5.94
CA ALA A 11 -4.31 0.16 6.69
C ALA A 11 -2.81 -0.03 6.91
N GLN A 12 -2.47 -0.85 7.90
CA GLN A 12 -1.12 -1.35 8.11
C GLN A 12 -1.20 -2.85 8.41
N ILE A 13 -0.30 -3.64 7.83
CA ILE A 13 -0.24 -5.09 8.03
C ILE A 13 1.21 -5.59 8.00
N ASN A 14 1.48 -6.67 8.76
CA ASN A 14 2.69 -7.47 8.57
C ASN A 14 2.27 -8.76 7.82
N LEU A 15 2.88 -9.02 6.66
CA LEU A 15 2.58 -10.22 5.86
C LEU A 15 3.43 -11.43 6.26
N ASN A 16 4.47 -11.25 7.08
CA ASN A 16 5.35 -12.29 7.61
C ASN A 16 5.86 -13.23 6.50
N HIS A 17 6.25 -12.64 5.36
CA HIS A 17 6.65 -13.35 4.14
C HIS A 17 5.68 -14.44 3.66
N SER A 18 4.37 -14.28 3.92
CA SER A 18 3.34 -15.27 3.55
C SER A 18 2.68 -14.94 2.21
N ALA A 19 2.77 -15.88 1.26
CA ALA A 19 2.09 -15.78 -0.03
C ALA A 19 0.57 -15.66 0.12
N GLY A 20 -0.03 -16.48 1.00
CA GLY A 20 -1.47 -16.44 1.23
C GLY A 20 -1.94 -15.14 1.89
N ALA A 21 -1.15 -14.59 2.82
CA ALA A 21 -1.45 -13.27 3.40
C ALA A 21 -1.37 -12.16 2.35
N TYR A 22 -0.39 -12.25 1.44
CA TYR A 22 -0.26 -11.32 0.31
C TYR A 22 -1.49 -11.37 -0.61
N GLU A 23 -1.92 -12.57 -1.02
CA GLU A 23 -3.11 -12.74 -1.89
C GLU A 23 -4.40 -12.22 -1.23
N LEU A 24 -4.63 -12.56 0.04
CA LEU A 24 -5.78 -12.05 0.80
C LEU A 24 -5.73 -10.53 0.95
N THR A 25 -4.53 -9.96 1.09
CA THR A 25 -4.36 -8.50 1.15
C THR A 25 -4.75 -7.85 -0.17
N GLN A 26 -4.34 -8.41 -1.32
CA GLN A 26 -4.76 -7.88 -2.64
C GLN A 26 -6.29 -7.84 -2.78
N GLN A 27 -6.98 -8.90 -2.35
CA GLN A 27 -8.44 -8.96 -2.38
C GLN A 27 -9.06 -7.94 -1.41
N SER A 28 -8.52 -7.84 -0.19
CA SER A 28 -8.99 -6.93 0.86
C SER A 28 -8.85 -5.46 0.46
N LEU A 29 -7.79 -5.10 -0.28
CA LEU A 29 -7.59 -3.74 -0.80
C LEU A 29 -8.77 -3.28 -1.65
N ILE A 30 -9.30 -4.17 -2.50
CA ILE A 30 -10.42 -3.89 -3.39
C ILE A 30 -11.73 -3.88 -2.61
N GLU A 31 -11.99 -4.94 -1.84
CA GLU A 31 -13.26 -5.13 -1.12
C GLU A 31 -13.50 -3.99 -0.12
N LEU A 32 -12.47 -3.65 0.65
CA LEU A 32 -12.55 -2.62 1.68
C LEU A 32 -12.26 -1.23 1.14
N LYS A 33 -11.97 -1.07 -0.17
CA LYS A 33 -11.63 0.22 -0.80
C LYS A 33 -10.51 0.93 -0.03
N ILE A 34 -9.46 0.19 0.33
CA ILE A 34 -8.28 0.76 0.99
C ILE A 34 -7.52 1.60 -0.03
N GLU A 35 -7.19 2.82 0.34
CA GLU A 35 -6.53 3.79 -0.55
C GLU A 35 -5.02 3.80 -0.35
N LEU A 36 -4.57 3.45 0.86
CA LEU A 36 -3.17 3.35 1.23
C LEU A 36 -2.97 2.19 2.20
N ILE A 37 -1.99 1.32 1.95
CA ILE A 37 -1.56 0.31 2.92
C ILE A 37 -0.05 0.34 3.10
N VAL A 38 0.38 0.23 4.35
CA VAL A 38 1.79 -0.03 4.71
C VAL A 38 1.93 -1.51 5.05
N VAL A 39 2.90 -2.17 4.43
CA VAL A 39 3.16 -3.61 4.55
C VAL A 39 4.56 -3.83 5.10
N CYS A 40 4.67 -4.56 6.20
CA CYS A 40 5.93 -5.10 6.70
C CYS A 40 6.12 -6.55 6.25
N GLU A 41 7.38 -6.96 6.04
CA GLU A 41 7.79 -8.31 5.64
C GLU A 41 6.97 -8.85 4.44
N PRO A 42 6.95 -8.11 3.32
CA PRO A 42 6.20 -8.52 2.14
C PRO A 42 6.70 -9.88 1.63
N TYR A 43 5.77 -10.72 1.17
CA TYR A 43 6.12 -11.96 0.47
C TYR A 43 6.88 -11.68 -0.83
N ASN A 44 6.46 -10.64 -1.55
CA ASN A 44 7.10 -10.21 -2.79
C ASN A 44 6.95 -8.70 -2.97
N CYS A 45 8.03 -8.02 -3.38
CA CYS A 45 8.05 -6.62 -3.77
C CYS A 45 8.31 -6.53 -5.28
N LEU A 46 7.37 -6.98 -6.12
CA LEU A 46 7.52 -6.76 -7.56
C LEU A 46 7.33 -5.26 -7.83
N PRO A 47 8.19 -4.64 -8.66
CA PRO A 47 8.04 -3.25 -9.07
C PRO A 47 6.79 -3.13 -9.93
N HIS A 48 5.66 -2.89 -9.29
CA HIS A 48 4.39 -2.55 -9.91
C HIS A 48 4.12 -1.07 -9.66
N SER A 49 3.47 -0.38 -10.58
CA SER A 49 3.26 1.08 -10.57
C SER A 49 2.58 1.65 -9.31
N TYR A 50 1.96 0.78 -8.52
CA TYR A 50 1.21 1.13 -7.30
C TYR A 50 1.93 0.77 -6.00
N TRP A 51 3.01 -0.01 -6.08
CA TRP A 51 3.83 -0.42 -4.95
C TRP A 51 5.12 0.39 -4.93
N SER A 52 5.58 0.73 -3.73
CA SER A 52 6.88 1.34 -3.51
C SER A 52 7.50 0.69 -2.28
N SER A 53 8.66 0.07 -2.44
CA SER A 53 9.38 -0.61 -1.36
C SER A 53 10.63 0.17 -0.97
N ASP A 54 11.11 -0.09 0.25
CA ASP A 54 12.45 0.32 0.64
C ASP A 54 13.51 -0.48 -0.15
N PRO A 55 14.77 0.00 -0.20
CA PRO A 55 15.85 -0.69 -0.90
C PRO A 55 16.14 -2.11 -0.38
N ALA A 56 15.85 -2.42 0.88
CA ALA A 56 16.05 -3.75 1.45
C ALA A 56 14.83 -4.68 1.27
N GLY A 57 13.71 -4.18 0.72
CA GLY A 57 12.49 -4.97 0.48
C GLY A 57 11.81 -5.47 1.76
N THR A 58 12.03 -4.78 2.88
CA THR A 58 11.52 -5.12 4.20
C THR A 58 10.15 -4.49 4.49
N VAL A 59 9.86 -3.38 3.84
CA VAL A 59 8.63 -2.60 3.96
C VAL A 59 8.21 -2.14 2.56
N ALA A 60 6.92 -2.26 2.28
CA ALA A 60 6.32 -1.75 1.06
C ALA A 60 5.08 -0.93 1.36
N VAL A 61 4.85 0.11 0.58
CA VAL A 61 3.63 0.89 0.60
C VAL A 61 2.91 0.70 -0.71
N TYR A 62 1.61 0.40 -0.62
CA TYR A 62 0.71 0.44 -1.76
C TYR A 62 -0.18 1.66 -1.68
N ARG A 63 -0.34 2.31 -2.82
CA ARG A 63 -1.37 3.34 -3.04
C ARG A 63 -2.28 2.88 -4.16
N ASN A 64 -3.58 3.07 -4.02
CA ASN A 64 -4.45 2.85 -5.18
C ASN A 64 -4.11 3.92 -6.25
N GLY A 65 -4.09 3.56 -7.53
CA GLY A 65 -3.61 4.43 -8.60
C GLY A 65 -4.56 5.55 -9.03
N ASN A 66 -5.65 5.81 -8.29
CA ASN A 66 -6.67 6.75 -8.73
C ASN A 66 -6.19 8.22 -8.60
N THR A 67 -6.81 9.13 -9.35
CA THR A 67 -6.46 10.56 -9.36
C THR A 67 -6.67 11.26 -8.02
N ALA A 68 -7.43 10.67 -7.11
CA ALA A 68 -7.61 11.18 -5.76
C ALA A 68 -6.53 10.67 -4.80
N SER A 69 -5.71 9.68 -5.15
CA SER A 69 -4.88 8.99 -4.18
C SER A 69 -3.76 9.86 -3.62
N PRO A 70 -3.36 9.65 -2.35
CA PRO A 70 -2.30 10.44 -1.74
C PRO A 70 -1.01 10.39 -2.59
N PRO A 71 -0.31 11.53 -2.77
CA PRO A 71 1.00 11.51 -3.41
C PRO A 71 1.96 10.68 -2.54
N LEU A 72 2.72 9.79 -3.18
CA LEU A 72 3.73 8.99 -2.52
C LEU A 72 5.09 9.37 -3.08
N ASN A 73 5.94 9.93 -2.21
CA ASN A 73 7.30 10.29 -2.51
C ASN A 73 8.22 9.33 -1.76
N THR A 74 9.02 8.55 -2.48
CA THR A 74 10.06 7.73 -1.88
C THR A 74 11.26 8.62 -1.61
N PHE A 75 11.69 8.73 -0.35
CA PHE A 75 12.93 9.41 0.01
C PHE A 75 14.04 8.37 0.14
N ALA A 76 15.12 8.53 -0.61
CA ALA A 76 16.33 7.78 -0.32
C ALA A 76 16.93 8.32 0.98
N THR A 77 16.99 7.51 2.02
CA THR A 77 17.85 7.78 3.17
C THR A 77 19.30 7.60 2.72
N GLY A 78 20.05 8.71 2.68
CA GLY A 78 21.49 8.72 2.46
C GLY A 78 22.29 8.33 3.69
#